data_AF-A0A1B0DLV3-F1
#
_entry.id   AF-A0A1B0DLV3-F1
#
_cell.length_a   1.000
_cell.length_b   1.000
_cell.length_c   1.000
_cell.angle_alpha   90.00
_cell.angle_beta   90.00
_cell.angle_gamma   90.00
#
_symmetry.space_group_name_H-M   'P 1'
#
loop_
_entity.id
_entity.type
_entity.pdbx_description
1 polymer ?
#
loop_
_entity_poly.entity_id
_entity_poly.type
_entity_poly.pdbx_seq_one_letter_code
_entity_poly.pdbx_strand_id
1 'polypeptide(L)' 'MHAKRRPPKLEPITISTFTGEPKEWKTFIQLYMSIIHKNKSLSKIEKFQYLLSYLGPEPKRISKLLNTGVQQI' A
#
# COMPACT_ATOMS: atom_id res chain seq x y z
N MET A 1 31.99 -10.84 -28.14
CA MET A 1 31.97 -10.47 -26.71
C MET A 1 30.73 -9.61 -26.47
N HIS A 2 29.73 -10.07 -25.71
CA HIS A 2 28.51 -9.29 -25.44
C HIS A 2 28.66 -8.55 -24.11
N ALA A 3 28.75 -7.22 -24.14
CA ALA A 3 28.78 -6.40 -22.94
C ALA A 3 27.45 -6.51 -22.19
N LYS A 4 27.46 -7.01 -20.94
CA LYS A 4 26.30 -6.98 -20.05
C LYS A 4 25.92 -5.54 -19.76
N ARG A 5 24.83 -5.05 -20.37
CA ARG A 5 24.23 -3.75 -20.02
C ARG A 5 23.71 -3.84 -18.59
N ARG A 6 24.26 -3.02 -17.68
CA ARG A 6 23.70 -2.85 -16.33
C ARG A 6 22.40 -2.05 -16.49
N PRO A 7 21.27 -2.50 -15.92
CA PRO A 7 20.03 -1.75 -16.00
C PRO A 7 20.21 -0.36 -15.36
N PRO A 8 19.59 0.69 -15.92
CA PRO A 8 19.62 2.02 -15.32
C PRO A 8 19.02 1.97 -13.90
N LYS A 9 19.59 2.76 -12.99
CA LYS A 9 19.09 2.87 -11.61
C LYS A 9 17.77 3.64 -11.64
N LEU A 10 16.67 2.91 -11.53
CA LEU A 10 15.32 3.49 -11.43
C LEU A 10 15.07 3.99 -10.01
N GLU A 11 14.34 5.10 -9.89
CA GLU A 11 13.88 5.56 -8.59
C GLU A 11 12.90 4.54 -7.98
N PRO A 12 12.90 4.35 -6.65
CA PRO A 12 11.95 3.48 -5.99
C PRO A 12 10.52 3.96 -6.25
N ILE A 13 9.63 3.05 -6.67
CA ILE A 13 8.21 3.38 -6.82
C ILE A 13 7.63 3.62 -5.42
N THR A 14 7.14 4.84 -5.19
CA THR A 14 6.51 5.23 -3.92
C THR A 14 4.99 5.22 -4.03
N ILE A 15 4.32 4.83 -2.95
CA ILE A 15 2.86 4.88 -2.83
C ILE A 15 2.51 6.19 -2.15
N SER A 16 1.72 7.03 -2.82
CA SER A 16 1.18 8.26 -2.23
C SER A 16 0.13 7.97 -1.17
N THR A 17 0.05 8.82 -0.15
CA THR A 17 -0.99 8.75 0.88
C THR A 17 -2.36 8.95 0.25
N PHE A 18 -3.28 8.02 0.49
CA PHE A 18 -4.66 8.11 0.03
C PHE A 18 -5.46 9.08 0.91
N THR A 19 -5.87 10.21 0.35
CA THR A 19 -6.56 11.27 1.11
C THR A 19 -8.03 10.96 1.40
N GLY A 20 -8.63 10.05 0.63
CA GLY A 20 -10.08 9.81 0.61
C GLY A 20 -10.74 10.22 -0.72
N GLU A 21 -10.01 10.93 -1.60
CA GLU A 21 -10.53 11.36 -2.90
C GLU A 21 -10.79 10.16 -3.84
N PRO A 22 -12.03 9.97 -4.34
CA PRO A 22 -12.37 8.84 -5.20
C PRO A 22 -11.53 8.74 -6.48
N LYS A 23 -11.08 9.89 -7.00
CA LYS A 23 -10.22 9.97 -8.20
C LYS A 23 -8.84 9.35 -7.97
N GLU A 24 -8.32 9.45 -6.74
CA GLU A 24 -7.01 8.91 -6.35
C GLU A 24 -7.06 7.40 -6.09
N TRP A 25 -8.24 6.87 -5.74
CA TRP A 25 -8.42 5.48 -5.32
C TRP A 25 -7.86 4.48 -6.33
N LYS A 26 -8.16 4.66 -7.62
CA LYS A 26 -7.73 3.73 -8.67
C LYS A 26 -6.21 3.63 -8.76
N THR A 27 -5.51 4.76 -8.69
CA THR A 27 -4.05 4.80 -8.75
C THR A 27 -3.44 4.22 -7.47
N PHE A 28 -3.97 4.63 -6.31
CA PHE A 28 -3.53 4.14 -5.01
C PHE A 28 -3.61 2.61 -4.91
N ILE A 29 -4.79 2.05 -5.21
CA ILE A 29 -5.00 0.60 -5.04
C ILE A 29 -4.16 -0.21 -6.03
N GLN A 30 -3.95 0.28 -7.26
CA GLN A 30 -3.08 -0.41 -8.22
C GLN A 30 -1.63 -0.46 -7.75
N LEU A 31 -1.09 0.64 -7.24
CA LEU A 31 0.27 0.70 -6.69
C LEU A 31 0.41 -0.21 -5.47
N TYR A 32 -0.53 -0.14 -4.53
CA TYR A 32 -0.55 -1.02 -3.36
C TYR A 32 -0.62 -2.50 -3.75
N MET A 33 -1.48 -2.86 -4.72
CA MET A 33 -1.60 -4.25 -5.19
C MET A 33 -0.31 -4.75 -5.84
N SER A 34 0.36 -3.91 -6.61
CA SER A 34 1.59 -4.26 -7.32
C SER A 34 2.79 -4.42 -6.38
N ILE A 35 2.91 -3.54 -5.38
CA ILE A 35 4.12 -3.44 -4.54
C ILE A 35 3.98 -4.25 -3.26
N ILE A 36 2.83 -4.19 -2.59
CA ILE A 36 2.62 -4.75 -1.25
C ILE A 36 1.83 -6.06 -1.32
N HIS A 37 0.69 -6.06 -2.01
CA HIS A 37 -0.20 -7.24 -2.00
C HIS A 37 0.43 -8.47 -2.67
N LYS A 38 1.08 -8.27 -3.83
CA LYS A 38 1.79 -9.34 -4.55
C LYS A 38 3.10 -9.76 -3.88
N ASN A 39 3.61 -9.01 -2.90
CA ASN A 39 4.81 -9.39 -2.18
C ASN A 39 4.53 -10.60 -1.29
N LYS A 40 5.15 -11.74 -1.61
CA LYS A 40 5.00 -13.01 -0.88
C LYS A 40 5.78 -13.05 0.42
N SER A 41 6.75 -12.14 0.63
CA SER A 41 7.51 -12.07 1.88
C SER A 41 6.73 -11.44 3.03
N LEU A 42 5.61 -10.78 2.73
CA LEU A 42 4.77 -10.11 3.73
C LEU A 42 3.57 -10.98 4.10
N SER A 43 3.32 -11.12 5.39
CA SER A 43 2.11 -11.71 5.95
C SER A 43 0.87 -10.85 5.65
N LYS A 44 -0.32 -11.44 5.82
CA LYS A 44 -1.58 -10.70 5.70
C LYS A 44 -1.67 -9.52 6.67
N ILE A 45 -1.13 -9.69 7.88
CA ILE A 45 -1.13 -8.64 8.91
C ILE A 45 -0.20 -7.50 8.49
N GLU A 46 1.02 -7.80 8.06
CA GLU A 46 1.97 -6.77 7.59
C GLU A 46 1.41 -6.00 6.39
N LYS A 47 0.80 -6.70 5.42
CA LYS A 47 0.13 -6.06 4.29
C LYS A 47 -0.95 -5.09 4.75
N PHE A 48 -1.75 -5.50 5.74
CA PHE A 48 -2.77 -4.64 6.32
C PHE A 48 -2.18 -3.44 7.06
N GLN A 49 -1.11 -3.61 7.83
CA GLN A 49 -0.41 -2.50 8.49
C GLN A 49 0.15 -1.49 7.47
N TYR A 50 0.74 -1.98 6.37
CA TYR A 50 1.16 -1.11 5.26
C TYR A 50 -0.02 -0.36 4.65
N LEU A 51 -1.14 -1.04 4.40
CA LEU A 51 -2.35 -0.39 3.89
C LEU A 51 -2.75 0.78 4.79
N LEU A 52 -2.85 0.53 6.11
CA LEU A 52 -3.17 1.55 7.09
C LEU A 52 -2.16 2.70 7.08
N SER A 53 -0.86 2.43 6.95
CA SER A 53 0.17 3.48 6.95
C SER A 53 -0.03 4.51 5.83
N TYR A 54 -0.47 4.07 4.65
CA TYR A 54 -0.71 4.93 3.49
C TYR A 54 -2.09 5.59 3.45
N LEU A 55 -2.95 5.37 4.44
CA LEU A 55 -4.23 6.07 4.53
C LEU A 55 -4.04 7.47 5.11
N GLY A 56 -4.80 8.44 4.62
CA GLY A 56 -4.94 9.78 5.21
C GLY A 56 -5.73 9.74 6.53
N PRO A 57 -5.82 10.86 7.25
CA PRO A 57 -6.47 10.93 8.57
C PRO A 57 -7.94 10.47 8.53
N GLU A 58 -8.71 10.86 7.52
CA GLU A 58 -10.12 10.50 7.40
C GLU A 58 -10.34 9.00 7.08
N PRO A 59 -9.70 8.42 6.03
CA PRO A 59 -9.78 6.98 5.79
C PRO A 59 -9.23 6.14 6.96
N LYS A 60 -8.16 6.60 7.63
CA LYS A 60 -7.62 5.94 8.85
C LYS A 60 -8.67 5.88 9.94
N ARG A 61 -9.38 6.98 10.22
CA ARG A 61 -10.42 7.03 11.24
C ARG A 61 -11.51 5.98 10.99
N ILE A 62 -12.01 5.89 9.76
CA ILE A 62 -13.04 4.92 9.37
C ILE A 62 -12.52 3.49 9.53
N SER A 63 -11.31 3.21 9.03
CA SER A 63 -10.71 1.87 9.15
C SER A 63 -10.52 1.43 10.61
N LYS A 64 -10.15 2.35 11.50
CA LYS A 64 -10.01 2.08 12.93
C LYS A 64 -11.36 1.77 13.58
N LEU A 65 -12.41 2.55 13.28
CA LEU A 65 -13.76 2.30 13.80
C LEU A 65 -14.27 0.90 13.43
N LEU A 66 -14.07 0.49 12.17
CA LEU A 66 -14.47 -0.83 11.69
C LEU A 66 -13.67 -1.98 12.34
N ASN A 67 -12.38 -1.76 12.63
CA ASN A 67 -11.55 -2.77 13.29
C ASN A 67 -11.78 -2.88 14.81
N THR A 68 -12.32 -1.82 15.43
CA THR A 68 -12.52 -1.77 16.90
C THR A 68 -13.72 -2.61 17.36
N GLY A 69 -14.68 -2.92 16.47
CA GLY A 69 -15.83 -3.78 16.77
C GLY A 69 -15.52 -5.28 16.87
N VAL A 70 -14.28 -5.71 16.55
CA VAL A 70 -13.90 -7.14 16.46
C VAL A 70 -12.99 -7.57 17.62
N GLN A 71 -12.60 -6.65 18.51
CA GLN A 71 -11.68 -6.90 19.65
C GLN A 71 -12.39 -6.88 21.02
N GLN A 72 -13.72 -6.96 21.03
CA GLN A 72 -14.54 -6.94 22.26
C GLN A 72 -15.45 -8.18 22.41
N ILE A 73 -15.15 -9.28 21.69
CA ILE A 73 -15.85 -10.55 21.83
C ILE A 73 -14.81 -11.67 21.96
#